data_AF-A0A8T5EHN1-F1
#
_entry.id   AF-A0A8T5EHN1-F1
#
_cell.length_a   1.000
_cell.length_b   1.000
_cell.length_c   1.000
_cell.angle_alpha   90.00
_cell.angle_beta   90.00
_cell.angle_gamma   90.00
#
_symmetry.space_group_name_H-M   'P 1'
#
loop_
_entity.id
_entity.type
_entity.pdbx_description
1 polymer ?
#
loop_
_entity_poly.entity_id
_entity_poly.type
_entity_poly.pdbx_seq_one_letter_code
_entity_poly.pdbx_strand_id
1 'polypeptide(L)'
;MVAGLVTRKQNGHIAIAGPLVNLGLFLIGIPLWALILGLTGVDMPTEVLVGNKVSWHGMVWMAAQFWLSANLVLGAFNMLPFGPLDGVKVKAWSEQAYFVLLSIFLIPIITWWFMGLWSPMDLVVSIASIF
;
A
#
# COMPACT_ATOMS: atom_id res chain seq x y z
N MET A 1 -4.28 -20.47 -14.10
CA MET A 1 -3.42 -21.47 -13.43
C MET A 1 -2.03 -21.34 -14.01
N VAL A 2 -0.97 -21.31 -13.19
CA VAL A 2 0.40 -21.50 -13.71
C VAL A 2 0.44 -22.93 -14.25
N ALA A 3 0.75 -23.09 -15.53
CA ALA A 3 0.73 -24.37 -16.22
C ALA A 3 1.93 -25.23 -15.77
N GLY A 4 1.76 -25.97 -14.69
CA GLY A 4 2.75 -26.90 -14.15
C GLY A 4 2.17 -27.74 -13.02
N LEU A 5 2.87 -28.82 -12.64
CA LEU A 5 2.55 -29.73 -11.53
C LEU A 5 2.72 -29.04 -10.16
N VAL A 6 2.03 -27.93 -9.94
CA VAL A 6 2.13 -27.13 -8.71
C VAL A 6 1.02 -27.55 -7.75
N THR A 7 1.38 -27.99 -6.55
CA THR A 7 0.38 -28.34 -5.53
C THR A 7 -0.42 -27.10 -5.11
N ARG A 8 -1.64 -27.30 -4.59
CA ARG A 8 -2.48 -26.19 -4.08
C ARG A 8 -1.73 -25.33 -3.05
N LYS A 9 -0.90 -25.96 -2.21
CA LYS A 9 -0.07 -25.28 -1.21
C LYS A 9 1.01 -24.39 -1.82
N GLN A 10 1.77 -24.92 -2.78
CA GLN A 10 2.79 -24.13 -3.48
C GLN A 10 2.17 -22.95 -4.24
N ASN A 11 1.05 -23.18 -4.92
CA ASN A 11 0.35 -22.12 -5.65
C ASN A 11 -0.18 -21.03 -4.71
N GLY A 12 -0.68 -21.40 -3.53
CA GLY A 12 -1.07 -20.43 -2.49
C GLY A 12 0.09 -19.60 -1.95
N HIS A 13 1.24 -20.23 -1.67
CA HIS A 13 2.44 -19.50 -1.23
C HIS A 13 2.96 -18.53 -2.30
N ILE A 14 2.99 -18.96 -3.56
CA ILE A 14 3.39 -18.09 -4.68
C ILE A 14 2.43 -16.90 -4.80
N ALA A 15 1.13 -17.13 -4.64
CA ALA A 15 0.11 -16.09 -4.71
C ALA A 15 0.26 -15.05 -3.58
N ILE A 16 0.69 -15.46 -2.38
CA ILE A 16 0.90 -14.54 -1.25
C ILE A 16 2.05 -13.56 -1.49
N ALA A 17 3.03 -13.92 -2.33
CA ALA A 17 4.18 -13.06 -2.59
C ALA A 17 3.76 -11.69 -3.14
N GLY A 18 2.76 -11.63 -4.02
CA GLY A 18 2.27 -10.36 -4.59
C GLY A 18 1.74 -9.39 -3.53
N PRO A 19 0.69 -9.76 -2.76
CA PRO A 19 0.21 -8.95 -1.65
C PRO A 19 1.29 -8.61 -0.63
N LEU A 20 2.17 -9.55 -0.24
CA LEU A 20 3.21 -9.26 0.74
C LEU A 20 4.26 -8.26 0.25
N VAL A 21 4.61 -8.28 -1.04
CA VAL A 21 5.51 -7.27 -1.62
C VAL A 21 4.85 -5.88 -1.55
N ASN A 22 3.56 -5.78 -1.89
CA ASN A 22 2.83 -4.52 -1.74
C ASN A 22 2.79 -4.03 -0.29
N LEU A 23 2.55 -4.92 0.68
CA LEU A 23 2.62 -4.58 2.09
C LEU A 23 4.01 -4.11 2.50
N GLY A 24 5.05 -4.81 2.04
CA GLY A 24 6.45 -4.43 2.29
C GLY A 24 6.80 -3.06 1.73
N LEU A 25 6.39 -2.77 0.49
CA LEU A 25 6.61 -1.46 -0.15
C LEU A 25 5.84 -0.33 0.56
N PHE A 26 4.63 -0.61 1.07
CA PHE A 26 3.91 0.33 1.92
C PHE A 26 4.68 0.60 3.23
N LEU A 27 5.10 -0.46 3.94
CA LEU A 27 5.80 -0.34 5.22
C LEU A 27 7.17 0.34 5.10
N ILE A 28 7.96 0.00 4.08
CA ILE A 28 9.25 0.64 3.80
C ILE A 28 9.04 2.07 3.29
N GLY A 29 7.95 2.32 2.55
CA GLY A 29 7.59 3.63 2.05
C GLY A 29 7.42 4.66 3.18
N ILE A 30 6.92 4.27 4.35
CA ILE A 30 6.68 5.19 5.46
C ILE A 30 7.98 5.89 5.93
N PRO A 31 9.01 5.19 6.44
CA PRO A 31 10.25 5.83 6.87
C PRO A 31 11.03 6.45 5.71
N LEU A 32 10.97 5.86 4.51
CA LEU A 32 11.65 6.39 3.33
C LEU A 32 11.08 7.76 2.94
N TRP A 33 9.75 7.86 2.80
CA TRP A 33 9.10 9.13 2.46
C TRP A 33 9.18 10.14 3.61
N ALA A 34 9.18 9.69 4.87
CA ALA A 34 9.36 10.60 6.00
C ALA A 34 10.73 11.28 5.98
N LEU A 35 11.79 10.52 5.67
CA LEU A 35 13.13 11.08 5.47
C LEU A 35 13.16 12.05 4.29
N ILE A 36 12.55 11.70 3.16
CA ILE A 36 12.50 12.58 1.97
C ILE A 36 11.75 13.88 2.30
N LEU A 37 10.58 13.80 2.93
CA LEU A 37 9.77 14.97 3.29
C LEU A 37 10.51 15.86 4.29
N GLY A 38 11.13 15.28 5.33
CA GLY A 38 11.92 16.03 6.32
C GLY A 38 13.11 16.76 5.68
N LEU A 39 13.88 16.07 4.82
CA LEU A 39 15.04 16.69 4.14
C LEU A 39 14.64 17.74 3.08
N THR A 40 13.42 17.65 2.55
CA THR A 40 12.93 18.58 1.53
C THR A 40 12.11 19.74 2.14
N GLY A 41 11.69 19.64 3.40
CA GLY A 41 10.81 20.63 4.03
C GLY A 41 9.38 20.61 3.50
N VAL A 42 8.95 19.50 2.88
CA VAL A 42 7.57 19.31 2.41
C VAL A 42 6.75 18.77 3.58
N ASP A 43 5.97 19.62 4.22
CA ASP A 43 5.19 19.32 5.43
C ASP A 43 3.67 19.37 5.22
N MET A 44 3.21 20.01 4.14
CA MET A 44 1.81 20.26 3.88
C MET A 44 1.35 19.77 2.50
N PRO A 45 0.06 19.39 2.37
CA PRO A 45 -0.54 19.08 1.07
C PRO A 45 -0.34 20.24 0.10
N THR A 46 0.33 19.97 -1.02
CA THR A 46 0.67 20.98 -2.03
C THR A 46 0.19 20.51 -3.40
N GLU A 47 -0.48 21.39 -4.13
CA GLU A 47 -0.90 21.10 -5.51
C GLU A 47 0.33 21.01 -6.44
N VAL A 48 0.29 20.06 -7.38
CA VAL A 48 1.37 19.88 -8.37
C VAL A 48 1.42 21.05 -9.35
N LEU A 49 0.26 21.66 -9.67
CA LEU A 49 0.15 22.77 -10.60
C LEU A 49 -0.36 24.00 -9.86
N VAL A 50 0.48 25.03 -9.74
CA VAL A 50 0.12 26.30 -9.13
C VAL A 50 0.17 27.37 -10.22
N GLY A 51 -1.00 27.70 -10.77
CA GLY A 51 -1.11 28.50 -12.00
C GLY A 51 -0.48 27.78 -13.19
N ASN A 52 0.45 28.43 -13.90
CA ASN A 52 1.16 27.86 -15.06
C ASN A 52 2.53 27.26 -14.68
N LYS A 53 2.79 26.98 -13.40
CA LYS A 53 4.06 26.43 -12.92
C LYS A 53 3.84 25.08 -12.24
N VAL A 54 4.80 24.18 -12.41
CA VAL A 54 4.87 22.90 -11.70
C VAL A 54 5.57 23.12 -10.35
N SER A 55 4.90 22.74 -9.26
CA SER A 55 5.45 22.79 -7.90
C SER A 55 6.20 21.49 -7.61
N TRP A 56 7.50 21.60 -7.32
CA TRP A 56 8.29 20.43 -6.93
C TRP A 56 7.83 19.87 -5.58
N HIS A 57 7.39 20.72 -4.64
CA HIS A 57 6.82 20.28 -3.35
C HIS A 57 5.56 19.44 -3.58
N GLY A 58 4.69 19.89 -4.51
CA GLY A 58 3.49 19.14 -4.89
C GLY A 58 3.82 17.81 -5.56
N MET A 59 4.87 17.74 -6.37
CA MET A 59 5.34 16.47 -6.95
C MET A 59 5.81 15.48 -5.89
N VAL A 60 6.58 15.95 -4.89
CA VAL A 60 7.06 15.10 -3.78
C VAL A 60 5.90 14.61 -2.93
N TRP A 61 4.97 15.50 -2.56
CA TRP A 61 3.75 15.13 -1.84
C TRP A 61 2.93 14.09 -2.60
N MET A 62 2.67 14.33 -3.90
CA MET A 62 1.91 13.42 -4.75
C MET A 62 2.60 12.06 -4.85
N ALA A 63 3.93 12.02 -5.02
CA ALA A 63 4.67 10.77 -5.13
C ALA A 63 4.61 9.94 -3.83
N ALA A 64 4.74 10.58 -2.66
CA ALA A 64 4.59 9.93 -1.37
C ALA A 64 3.18 9.35 -1.19
N GLN A 65 2.16 10.20 -1.41
CA GLN A 65 0.76 9.80 -1.28
C GLN A 65 0.41 8.67 -2.24
N PHE A 66 0.83 8.77 -3.50
CA PHE A 66 0.57 7.76 -4.52
C PHE A 66 1.28 6.44 -4.19
N TRP A 67 2.55 6.47 -3.80
CA TRP A 67 3.30 5.27 -3.43
C TRP A 67 2.61 4.49 -2.31
N LEU A 68 2.28 5.17 -1.21
CA LEU A 68 1.71 4.53 -0.03
C LEU A 68 0.29 4.01 -0.31
N SER A 69 -0.55 4.86 -0.88
CA SER A 69 -1.94 4.50 -1.19
C SER A 69 -2.03 3.40 -2.24
N ALA A 70 -1.27 3.48 -3.32
CA ALA A 70 -1.28 2.49 -4.39
C ALA A 70 -0.86 1.11 -3.87
N ASN A 71 0.24 1.02 -3.10
CA ASN A 71 0.69 -0.26 -2.55
C ASN A 71 -0.34 -0.88 -1.59
N LEU A 72 -0.91 -0.07 -0.68
CA LEU A 72 -1.92 -0.56 0.26
C LEU A 72 -3.18 -1.07 -0.48
N VAL A 73 -3.66 -0.30 -1.46
CA VAL A 73 -4.86 -0.63 -2.24
C VAL A 73 -4.62 -1.79 -3.20
N LEU A 74 -3.48 -1.86 -3.88
CA LEU A 74 -3.13 -2.98 -4.76
C LEU A 74 -2.98 -4.28 -3.97
N GLY A 75 -2.44 -4.22 -2.75
CA GLY A 75 -2.40 -5.35 -1.83
C GLY A 75 -3.81 -5.87 -1.48
N ALA A 76 -4.72 -4.96 -1.12
CA ALA A 76 -6.13 -5.30 -0.87
C ALA A 76 -6.83 -5.86 -2.11
N PHE A 77 -6.63 -5.22 -3.27
CA PHE A 77 -7.24 -5.61 -4.53
C PHE A 77 -6.81 -7.01 -4.95
N ASN A 78 -5.52 -7.34 -4.86
CA ASN A 78 -5.02 -8.68 -5.15
C ASN A 78 -5.57 -9.76 -4.22
N MET A 79 -6.06 -9.38 -3.03
CA MET A 79 -6.69 -10.29 -2.09
C MET A 79 -8.18 -10.51 -2.34
N LEU A 80 -8.81 -9.85 -3.33
CA LEU A 80 -10.21 -10.13 -3.66
C LEU A 80 -10.36 -11.57 -4.22
N PRO A 81 -11.39 -12.32 -3.79
CA PRO A 81 -11.57 -13.72 -4.18
C PRO A 81 -12.28 -13.83 -5.54
N PHE A 82 -11.80 -13.13 -6.56
CA PHE A 82 -12.42 -13.05 -7.88
C PHE A 82 -11.40 -13.12 -9.03
N GLY A 83 -11.77 -13.78 -10.13
CA GLY A 83 -11.01 -13.75 -11.39
C GLY A 83 -9.56 -14.26 -11.26
N PRO A 84 -8.57 -13.59 -11.87
CA PRO A 84 -7.17 -14.02 -11.87
C PRO A 84 -6.40 -13.64 -10.58
N LEU A 85 -7.06 -12.97 -9.63
CA LEU A 85 -6.44 -12.37 -8.46
C LEU A 85 -5.90 -13.43 -7.49
N ASP A 86 -4.91 -13.03 -6.71
CA ASP A 86 -4.18 -13.93 -5.82
C ASP A 86 -5.04 -14.44 -4.66
N GLY A 87 -6.01 -13.65 -4.19
CA GLY A 87 -6.96 -14.00 -3.13
C GLY A 87 -7.69 -15.32 -3.37
N VAL A 88 -8.01 -15.65 -4.64
CA VAL A 88 -8.60 -16.94 -5.01
C VAL A 88 -7.67 -18.11 -4.66
N LYS A 89 -6.39 -17.98 -5.00
CA LYS A 89 -5.37 -19.01 -4.79
C LYS A 89 -5.01 -19.11 -3.30
N VAL A 90 -4.91 -17.98 -2.60
CA VAL A 90 -4.65 -17.94 -1.15
C VAL A 90 -5.79 -18.60 -0.39
N LYS A 91 -7.04 -18.25 -0.69
CA LYS A 91 -8.22 -18.84 -0.04
C LYS A 91 -8.33 -20.35 -0.31
N ALA A 92 -8.04 -20.78 -1.54
CA ALA A 92 -8.02 -22.20 -1.89
C ALA A 92 -6.92 -23.01 -1.18
N TRP A 93 -5.85 -22.34 -0.74
CA TRP A 93 -4.79 -22.95 0.06
C TRP A 93 -5.11 -22.97 1.55
N SER A 94 -5.47 -21.82 2.12
CA SER A 94 -5.82 -21.66 3.54
C SER A 94 -6.78 -20.49 3.72
N GLU A 95 -8.01 -20.80 4.13
CA GLU A 95 -9.04 -19.78 4.39
C GLU A 95 -8.66 -18.86 5.56
N GLN A 96 -8.01 -19.40 6.59
CA GLN A 96 -7.51 -18.61 7.71
C GLN A 96 -6.43 -17.62 7.26
N ALA A 97 -5.45 -18.08 6.47
CA ALA A 97 -4.39 -17.19 5.96
C ALA A 97 -4.97 -16.08 5.07
N TYR A 98 -5.98 -16.42 4.26
CA TYR A 98 -6.71 -15.46 3.44
C TYR A 98 -7.35 -14.35 4.28
N PHE A 99 -8.15 -14.70 5.30
CA PHE A 99 -8.85 -13.69 6.11
C PHE A 99 -7.89 -12.82 6.94
N VAL A 100 -6.81 -13.40 7.47
CA VAL A 100 -5.77 -12.65 8.18
C VAL A 100 -5.14 -11.62 7.24
N LEU A 101 -4.65 -12.06 6.09
CA LEU A 101 -3.97 -11.19 5.14
C LEU A 101 -4.91 -10.12 4.56
N LEU A 102 -6.16 -10.48 4.26
CA LEU A 102 -7.18 -9.52 3.83
C LEU A 102 -7.44 -8.46 4.90
N SER A 103 -7.54 -8.86 6.17
CA SER A 103 -7.77 -7.94 7.29
C SER A 103 -6.62 -6.95 7.48
N ILE A 104 -5.38 -7.40 7.28
CA ILE A 104 -4.18 -6.54 7.32
C ILE A 104 -4.27 -5.38 6.33
N PHE A 105 -4.92 -5.56 5.17
CA PHE A 105 -5.14 -4.46 4.22
C PHE A 105 -6.43 -3.69 4.46
N LEU A 106 -7.54 -4.39 4.71
CA LEU A 106 -8.86 -3.77 4.83
C LEU A 106 -8.98 -2.89 6.07
N ILE A 107 -8.43 -3.28 7.22
CA ILE A 107 -8.52 -2.48 8.44
C ILE A 107 -7.87 -1.10 8.23
N PRO A 108 -6.61 -1.00 7.77
CA PRO A 108 -6.00 0.28 7.40
C PRO A 108 -6.84 1.10 6.42
N ILE A 109 -7.32 0.49 5.33
CA ILE A 109 -8.10 1.21 4.30
C ILE A 109 -9.43 1.74 4.85
N ILE A 110 -10.16 0.92 5.61
CA ILE A 110 -11.46 1.30 6.17
C ILE A 110 -11.28 2.44 7.19
N THR A 111 -10.33 2.27 8.10
CA THR A 111 -10.05 3.26 9.15
C THR A 111 -9.52 4.56 8.58
N TRP A 112 -8.81 4.52 7.45
CA TRP A 112 -8.36 5.70 6.73
C TRP A 112 -9.48 6.38 5.92
N TRP A 113 -10.04 5.72 4.92
CA TRP A 113 -10.93 6.38 3.94
C TRP A 113 -12.35 6.59 4.43
N PHE A 114 -12.88 5.68 5.26
CA PHE A 114 -14.28 5.72 5.65
C PHE A 114 -14.48 6.29 7.05
N MET A 115 -13.49 6.09 7.93
CA MET A 115 -13.58 6.54 9.32
C MET A 115 -12.75 7.81 9.59
N GLY A 116 -11.80 8.16 8.73
CA GLY A 116 -10.95 9.35 8.90
C GLY A 116 -10.10 9.32 10.16
N LEU A 117 -9.76 8.14 10.69
CA LEU A 117 -9.04 8.00 11.96
C LEU A 117 -7.54 8.29 11.84
N TRP A 118 -6.98 8.05 10.65
CA TRP A 118 -5.57 8.25 10.34
C TRP A 118 -5.40 8.33 8.82
N SER A 119 -4.24 8.77 8.34
CA SER A 119 -3.82 8.54 6.96
C SER A 119 -2.34 8.16 6.88
N PRO A 120 -1.90 7.47 5.80
CA PRO A 120 -0.49 7.20 5.57
C PRO A 120 0.36 8.47 5.52
N MET A 121 -0.20 9.57 5.00
CA MET A 121 0.52 10.84 4.92
C MET A 121 0.67 11.51 6.29
N ASP A 122 -0.33 11.44 7.17
CA ASP A 122 -0.20 11.97 8.54
C ASP A 122 0.91 11.25 9.30
N LEU A 123 1.01 9.92 9.12
CA LEU A 123 2.08 9.13 9.70
C LEU A 123 3.44 9.57 9.15
N VAL A 124 3.57 9.75 7.84
CA VAL A 124 4.81 10.22 7.22
C VAL A 124 5.20 11.62 7.71
N VAL A 125 4.27 12.57 7.74
CA VAL A 125 4.53 13.95 8.18
C VAL A 125 4.92 13.98 9.66
N SER A 126 4.25 13.20 10.52
CA SER A 126 4.61 13.12 11.93
C SER A 126 6.03 12.61 12.15
N ILE A 127 6.47 11.60 11.38
CA ILE A 127 7.85 11.10 11.44
C ILE A 127 8.83 12.11 10.82
N ALA A 128 8.45 12.76 9.72
CA ALA A 128 9.27 13.76 9.04
C ALA A 128 9.62 14.94 9.95
N SER A 129 8.70 15.36 10.84
CA SER A 129 8.91 16.46 11.80
C SER A 129 9.98 16.22 12.87
N ILE A 130 10.55 15.01 12.93
CA ILE A 130 11.64 14.65 13.85
C ILE A 130 13.01 15.07 13.27
N PHE A 131 13.07 15.32 11.95
CA PHE A 131 14.26 15.77 11.23
C PHE A 131 14.23 17.29 11.02
#